data_AF-A0A2H1I1T2-F1
#
_entry.id   AF-A0A2H1I1T2-F1
#
_cell.length_a   1.000
_cell.length_b   1.000
_cell.length_c   1.000
_cell.angle_alpha   90.00
_cell.angle_beta   90.00
_cell.angle_gamma   90.00
#
_symmetry.space_group_name_H-M   'P 1'
#
loop_
_entity.id
_entity.type
_entity.pdbx_description
1 polymer ?
#
loop_
_entity_poly.entity_id
_entity_poly.type
_entity_poly.pdbx_seq_one_letter_code
_entity_poly.pdbx_strand_id
1 'polypeptide(L)'
;MPALVGVDWERMDRSRRIYLAIPVLAHSVALGPGSLSNTYASPAISSVLVRTGRLVDGALRRLTDTRNWSYHLYFRDALQPGHGGFEHTGMVRAMHAYSRAQHLSHGGGTDEYGTPINAIDMLRTWFDFTYVPYRGLQKMGYELSVEEVRDVYYFWQTIGGLLGIPDDVRSGLDDHESSEQMGAGHRSSGREA
;
A
#
# COMPACT_ATOMS: atom_id res chain seq x y z
N MET A 1 5.31 17.98 -9.52
CA MET A 1 4.82 16.79 -8.80
C MET A 1 4.72 17.14 -7.32
N PRO A 2 3.52 17.49 -6.80
CA PRO A 2 3.36 17.96 -5.42
C PRO A 2 3.90 16.99 -4.36
N ALA A 3 3.76 15.67 -4.59
CA ALA A 3 4.12 14.62 -3.65
C ALA A 3 5.62 14.51 -3.29
N LEU A 4 6.52 15.15 -4.05
CA LEU A 4 7.98 15.13 -3.77
C LEU A 4 8.50 16.45 -3.20
N VAL A 5 7.63 17.46 -3.05
CA VAL A 5 8.02 18.76 -2.50
C VAL A 5 8.26 18.61 -1.00
N GLY A 6 9.44 19.02 -0.53
CA GLY A 6 9.78 18.97 0.90
C GLY A 6 10.11 17.57 1.44
N VAL A 7 10.36 16.59 0.56
CA VAL A 7 10.81 15.26 0.99
C VAL A 7 12.20 15.34 1.65
N ASP A 8 12.31 14.79 2.85
CA ASP A 8 13.55 14.56 3.58
C ASP A 8 14.19 13.26 3.06
N TRP A 9 15.13 13.41 2.13
CA TRP A 9 15.80 12.29 1.48
C TRP A 9 16.72 11.50 2.43
N GLU A 10 17.24 12.12 3.49
CA GLU A 10 18.02 11.40 4.49
C GLU A 10 17.12 10.47 5.30
N ARG A 11 15.92 10.95 5.68
CA ARG A 11 14.89 10.12 6.30
C ARG A 11 14.46 8.98 5.39
N MET A 12 14.26 9.24 4.09
CA MET A 12 13.95 8.18 3.13
C MET A 12 15.04 7.09 3.07
N ASP A 13 16.32 7.47 3.10
CA ASP A 13 17.42 6.50 3.12
C ASP A 13 17.49 5.72 4.44
N ARG A 14 17.16 6.33 5.59
CA ARG A 14 17.01 5.61 6.86
C ARG A 14 15.89 4.57 6.79
N SER A 15 14.70 4.97 6.34
CA SER A 15 13.55 4.05 6.16
C SER A 15 13.89 2.86 5.27
N ARG A 16 14.62 3.12 4.19
CA ARG A 16 15.11 2.08 3.27
C ARG A 16 16.01 1.07 3.99
N ARG A 17 16.93 1.54 4.83
CA ARG A 17 17.83 0.67 5.61
C ARG A 17 17.07 -0.16 6.64
N ILE A 18 16.04 0.40 7.29
CA ILE A 18 15.17 -0.34 8.22
C ILE A 18 14.53 -1.53 7.50
N TYR A 19 13.95 -1.30 6.31
CA TYR A 19 13.37 -2.40 5.53
C TYR A 19 14.41 -3.48 5.21
N LEU A 20 15.61 -3.09 4.77
CA LEU A 20 16.67 -4.02 4.40
C LEU A 20 17.31 -4.77 5.58
N ALA A 21 17.16 -4.27 6.81
CA ALA A 21 17.69 -4.91 8.01
C ALA A 21 16.83 -6.10 8.48
N ILE A 22 15.55 -6.15 8.07
CA ILE A 22 14.63 -7.23 8.44
C ILE A 22 14.86 -8.43 7.52
N PRO A 23 14.94 -9.67 8.05
CA PRO A 23 15.15 -10.87 7.23
C PRO A 23 14.09 -11.03 6.14
N VAL A 24 14.54 -11.38 4.93
CA VAL A 24 13.68 -11.51 3.74
C VAL A 24 12.53 -12.49 3.97
N LEU A 25 12.74 -13.58 4.71
CA LEU A 25 11.68 -14.53 5.04
C LEU A 25 10.63 -13.92 5.98
N ALA A 26 11.04 -13.17 7.00
CA ALA A 26 10.12 -12.48 7.92
C ALA A 26 9.26 -11.46 7.16
N HIS A 27 9.88 -10.64 6.32
CA HIS A 27 9.16 -9.74 5.41
C HIS A 27 8.19 -10.47 4.49
N SER A 28 8.60 -11.61 3.94
CA SER A 28 7.77 -12.36 3.00
C SER A 28 6.55 -13.00 3.66
N VAL A 29 6.67 -13.43 4.93
CA VAL A 29 5.52 -13.92 5.71
C VAL A 29 4.60 -12.77 6.11
N ALA A 30 5.17 -11.66 6.59
CA ALA A 30 4.41 -10.49 7.03
C ALA A 30 3.64 -9.79 5.89
N LEU A 31 4.32 -9.50 4.78
CA LEU A 31 3.71 -8.85 3.61
C LEU A 31 2.91 -9.83 2.76
N GLY A 32 3.37 -11.07 2.59
CA GLY A 32 2.69 -12.05 1.76
C GLY A 32 1.39 -12.54 2.42
N PRO A 33 1.38 -13.69 3.09
CA PRO A 33 0.17 -14.19 3.76
C PRO A 33 -0.48 -13.18 4.72
N GLY A 34 0.32 -12.46 5.53
CA GLY A 34 -0.19 -11.55 6.54
C GLY A 34 -1.03 -10.42 5.95
N SER A 35 -0.53 -9.76 4.91
CA SER A 35 -1.21 -8.59 4.33
C SER A 35 -2.22 -9.00 3.26
N LEU A 36 -1.93 -10.02 2.44
CA LEU A 36 -2.88 -10.51 1.43
C LEU A 36 -4.19 -11.03 2.04
N SER A 37 -4.14 -11.66 3.21
CA SER A 37 -5.36 -12.10 3.90
C SER A 37 -6.26 -10.91 4.26
N ASN A 38 -5.68 -9.78 4.66
CA ASN A 38 -6.42 -8.55 4.95
C ASN A 38 -6.96 -7.87 3.67
N THR A 39 -6.17 -7.90 2.59
CA THR A 39 -6.58 -7.40 1.27
C THR A 39 -7.80 -8.15 0.76
N TYR A 40 -7.78 -9.49 0.73
CA TYR A 40 -8.88 -10.30 0.20
C TYR A 40 -10.13 -10.31 1.07
N ALA A 41 -10.00 -9.96 2.36
CA ALA A 41 -11.14 -9.77 3.25
C ALA A 41 -12.02 -8.55 2.90
N SER A 42 -11.55 -7.66 1.99
CA SER A 42 -12.37 -6.56 1.46
C SER A 42 -13.21 -7.04 0.28
N PRO A 43 -14.55 -7.00 0.37
CA PRO A 43 -15.42 -7.31 -0.78
C PRO A 43 -15.16 -6.38 -1.98
N ALA A 44 -14.93 -5.08 -1.72
CA ALA A 44 -14.60 -4.07 -2.72
C ALA A 44 -13.33 -4.42 -3.51
N ILE A 45 -12.23 -4.77 -2.82
CA ILE A 45 -10.97 -5.11 -3.49
C ILE A 45 -11.08 -6.47 -4.19
N SER A 46 -11.68 -7.45 -3.53
CA SER A 46 -11.84 -8.80 -4.08
C SER A 46 -12.70 -8.81 -5.35
N SER A 47 -13.78 -8.02 -5.41
CA SER A 47 -14.63 -7.93 -6.61
C SER A 47 -13.85 -7.43 -7.82
N VAL A 48 -12.97 -6.45 -7.65
CA VAL A 48 -12.09 -5.92 -8.71
C VAL A 48 -11.11 -7.00 -9.18
N LEU A 49 -10.50 -7.75 -8.26
CA LEU A 49 -9.55 -8.80 -8.60
C LEU A 49 -10.22 -9.98 -9.32
N VAL A 50 -11.44 -10.36 -8.93
CA VAL A 50 -12.23 -11.38 -9.63
C VAL A 50 -12.56 -10.91 -11.05
N ARG A 51 -13.14 -9.72 -11.19
CA ARG A 51 -13.58 -9.19 -12.51
C ARG A 51 -12.43 -9.02 -13.50
N THR A 52 -11.23 -8.68 -13.01
CA THR A 52 -10.03 -8.53 -13.85
C THR A 52 -9.30 -9.86 -14.11
N GLY A 53 -9.79 -10.99 -13.57
CA GLY A 53 -9.11 -12.29 -13.63
C GLY A 53 -7.83 -12.35 -12.78
N ARG A 54 -7.49 -11.28 -12.05
CA ARG A 54 -6.25 -11.15 -11.27
C ARG A 54 -6.29 -11.82 -9.90
N LEU A 55 -7.43 -12.39 -9.51
CA LEU A 55 -7.55 -13.23 -8.32
C LEU A 55 -7.26 -14.71 -8.56
N VAL A 56 -7.55 -15.22 -9.77
CA VAL A 56 -7.45 -16.65 -10.09
C VAL A 56 -6.36 -16.87 -11.14
N ASP A 57 -6.64 -16.56 -12.41
CA ASP A 57 -5.73 -16.87 -13.52
C ASP A 57 -4.48 -15.98 -13.54
N GLY A 58 -4.64 -14.71 -13.18
CA GLY A 58 -3.55 -13.72 -13.16
C GLY A 58 -2.84 -13.58 -11.81
N ALA A 59 -3.15 -14.42 -10.82
CA ALA A 59 -2.72 -14.22 -9.44
C ALA A 59 -1.19 -14.26 -9.29
N LEU A 60 -0.53 -15.29 -9.83
CA LEU A 60 0.93 -15.42 -9.74
C LEU A 60 1.64 -14.21 -10.35
N ARG A 61 1.24 -13.83 -11.56
CA ARG A 61 1.83 -12.67 -12.26
C ARG A 61 1.65 -11.39 -11.46
N ARG A 62 0.43 -11.12 -10.96
CA ARG A 62 0.17 -9.94 -10.13
C ARG A 62 1.05 -9.90 -8.90
N LEU A 63 1.15 -11.02 -8.16
CA LEU A 63 1.95 -11.09 -6.95
C LEU A 63 3.45 -10.88 -7.24
N THR A 64 3.96 -11.45 -8.33
CA THR A 64 5.32 -11.19 -8.80
C THR A 64 5.52 -9.73 -9.18
N ASP A 65 4.59 -9.11 -9.91
CA ASP A 65 4.66 -7.70 -10.30
C ASP A 65 4.67 -6.78 -9.07
N THR A 66 3.79 -7.03 -8.08
CA THR A 66 3.78 -6.30 -6.81
C THR A 66 5.09 -6.48 -6.06
N ARG A 67 5.62 -7.71 -5.96
CA ARG A 67 6.89 -7.95 -5.25
C ARG A 67 8.07 -7.27 -5.93
N ASN A 68 8.13 -7.32 -7.26
CA ASN A 68 9.16 -6.63 -8.04
C ASN A 68 9.07 -5.12 -7.82
N TRP A 69 7.88 -4.53 -7.94
CA TRP A 69 7.67 -3.11 -7.61
C TRP A 69 8.16 -2.79 -6.20
N SER A 70 7.74 -3.55 -5.18
CA SER A 70 8.16 -3.31 -3.80
C SER A 70 9.67 -3.35 -3.62
N TYR A 71 10.37 -4.31 -4.22
CA TYR A 71 11.84 -4.35 -4.15
C TYR A 71 12.49 -3.12 -4.78
N HIS A 72 11.96 -2.64 -5.91
CA HIS A 72 12.50 -1.45 -6.57
C HIS A 72 12.43 -0.20 -5.70
N LEU A 73 11.48 -0.11 -4.77
CA LEU A 73 11.36 1.02 -3.83
C LEU A 73 12.57 1.15 -2.91
N TYR A 74 13.27 0.05 -2.62
CA TYR A 74 14.32 0.01 -1.61
C TYR A 74 15.75 0.09 -2.16
N PHE A 75 15.92 0.41 -3.45
CA PHE A 75 17.21 0.83 -3.97
C PHE A 75 17.55 2.25 -3.50
N ARG A 76 18.86 2.56 -3.48
CA ARG A 76 19.33 3.91 -3.19
C ARG A 76 18.70 4.89 -4.21
N ASP A 77 18.21 6.02 -3.71
CA ASP A 77 17.59 7.10 -4.49
C ASP A 77 16.38 6.68 -5.34
N ALA A 78 15.80 5.50 -5.08
CA ALA A 78 14.81 4.88 -5.96
C ALA A 78 13.57 5.73 -6.25
N LEU A 79 13.18 6.59 -5.31
CA LEU A 79 11.98 7.43 -5.40
C LEU A 79 12.25 8.85 -5.95
N GLN A 80 13.51 9.17 -6.24
CA GLN A 80 13.84 10.39 -6.97
C GLN A 80 13.39 10.27 -8.44
N PRO A 81 12.98 11.39 -9.09
CA PRO A 81 12.56 11.36 -10.49
C PRO A 81 13.60 10.72 -11.41
N GLY A 82 13.16 9.80 -12.26
CA GLY A 82 14.03 9.06 -13.20
C GLY A 82 14.69 7.79 -12.64
N HIS A 83 14.42 7.44 -11.38
CA HIS A 83 14.88 6.18 -10.79
C HIS A 83 13.76 5.12 -10.81
N GLY A 84 14.15 3.84 -10.74
CA GLY A 84 13.22 2.71 -10.95
C GLY A 84 12.04 2.65 -9.99
N GLY A 85 12.21 3.05 -8.72
CA GLY A 85 11.10 3.10 -7.75
C GLY A 85 10.05 4.16 -8.13
N PHE A 86 10.50 5.34 -8.57
CA PHE A 86 9.64 6.42 -9.07
C PHE A 86 8.90 5.97 -10.33
N GLU A 87 9.61 5.43 -11.32
CA GLU A 87 9.03 4.97 -12.58
C GLU A 87 8.01 3.85 -12.38
N HIS A 88 8.35 2.82 -11.61
CA HIS A 88 7.45 1.70 -11.34
C HIS A 88 6.22 2.15 -10.54
N THR A 89 6.37 3.07 -9.57
CA THR A 89 5.22 3.62 -8.84
C THR A 89 4.30 4.41 -9.78
N GLY A 90 4.87 5.15 -10.73
CA GLY A 90 4.12 5.79 -11.81
C GLY A 90 3.36 4.78 -12.69
N MET A 91 3.98 3.66 -13.05
CA MET A 91 3.32 2.58 -13.81
C MET A 91 2.15 1.96 -13.04
N VAL A 92 2.31 1.72 -11.74
CA VAL A 92 1.22 1.22 -10.88
C VAL A 92 0.05 2.22 -10.86
N ARG A 93 0.32 3.51 -10.70
CA ARG A 93 -0.70 4.56 -10.76
C ARG A 93 -1.42 4.60 -12.11
N ALA A 94 -0.66 4.52 -13.21
CA ALA A 94 -1.23 4.49 -14.56
C ALA A 94 -2.10 3.25 -14.77
N MET A 95 -1.66 2.08 -14.30
CA MET A 95 -2.44 0.83 -14.34
C MET A 95 -3.76 0.97 -13.57
N HIS A 96 -3.75 1.56 -12.37
CA HIS A 96 -4.98 1.82 -11.60
C HIS A 96 -5.94 2.76 -12.35
N ALA A 97 -5.42 3.85 -12.91
CA ALA A 97 -6.22 4.78 -13.72
C ALA A 97 -6.82 4.09 -14.97
N TYR A 98 -6.03 3.27 -15.66
CA TYR A 98 -6.48 2.49 -16.80
C TYR A 98 -7.58 1.50 -16.41
N SER A 99 -7.43 0.79 -15.29
CA SER A 99 -8.45 -0.14 -14.79
C SER A 99 -9.77 0.58 -14.50
N ARG A 100 -9.73 1.80 -13.94
CA ARG A 100 -10.93 2.63 -13.72
C ARG A 100 -11.57 3.05 -15.04
N ALA A 101 -10.76 3.51 -15.99
CA ALA A 101 -11.25 3.92 -17.31
C ALA A 101 -11.90 2.74 -18.07
N GLN A 102 -11.28 1.56 -18.04
CA GLN A 102 -11.81 0.34 -18.64
C GLN A 102 -13.13 -0.09 -17.99
N HIS A 103 -13.23 -0.01 -16.65
CA HIS A 103 -14.49 -0.30 -15.96
C HIS A 103 -15.63 0.59 -16.46
N LEU A 104 -15.38 1.90 -16.53
CA LEU A 104 -16.38 2.86 -17.04
C LEU A 104 -16.72 2.62 -18.52
N SER A 105 -15.73 2.31 -19.37
CA SER A 105 -15.95 2.10 -20.81
C SER A 105 -16.81 0.87 -21.12
N HIS A 106 -16.83 -0.12 -20.23
CA HIS A 106 -17.68 -1.31 -20.35
C HIS A 106 -19.06 -1.13 -19.70
N GLY A 107 -19.47 0.12 -19.42
CA GLY A 107 -20.76 0.43 -18.79
C GLY A 107 -20.79 0.14 -17.29
N GLY A 108 -19.63 -0.09 -16.66
CA GLY A 108 -19.53 -0.26 -15.22
C GLY A 108 -19.82 1.05 -14.49
N GLY A 109 -20.84 1.05 -13.63
CA GLY A 109 -21.15 2.17 -12.74
C GLY A 109 -20.36 2.11 -11.42
N THR A 110 -20.71 3.00 -10.49
CA THR A 110 -20.39 2.79 -9.09
C THR A 110 -21.27 1.67 -8.55
N ASP A 111 -20.67 0.58 -8.05
CA ASP A 111 -21.43 -0.44 -7.31
C ASP A 111 -21.61 0.02 -5.84
N GLU A 112 -22.05 -0.88 -4.97
CA GLU A 112 -22.17 -0.59 -3.53
C GLU A 112 -20.85 -0.12 -2.88
N TYR A 113 -19.70 -0.36 -3.51
CA TYR A 113 -18.37 0.04 -3.04
C TYR A 113 -17.83 1.30 -3.75
N GLY A 114 -18.62 1.91 -4.64
CA GLY A 114 -18.23 3.10 -5.38
C GLY A 114 -17.43 2.79 -6.65
N THR A 115 -16.54 3.70 -7.04
CA THR A 115 -15.66 3.47 -8.20
C THR A 115 -14.55 2.49 -7.78
N PRO A 116 -14.23 1.46 -8.60
CA PRO A 116 -13.12 0.55 -8.32
C PRO A 116 -11.80 1.29 -8.07
N ILE A 117 -10.99 0.83 -7.10
CA ILE A 117 -9.66 1.41 -6.82
C ILE A 117 -9.80 2.91 -6.48
N ASN A 118 -10.82 3.23 -5.67
CA ASN A 118 -10.99 4.59 -5.16
C ASN A 118 -9.96 4.91 -4.06
N ALA A 119 -9.94 6.16 -3.57
CA ALA A 119 -8.99 6.62 -2.56
C ALA A 119 -9.02 5.78 -1.26
N ILE A 120 -10.20 5.29 -0.86
CA ILE A 120 -10.37 4.47 0.34
C ILE A 120 -9.85 3.05 0.10
N ASP A 121 -10.11 2.44 -1.06
CA ASP A 121 -9.53 1.14 -1.43
C ASP A 121 -8.00 1.20 -1.45
N MET A 122 -7.46 2.29 -2.02
CA MET A 122 -6.02 2.52 -2.07
C MET A 122 -5.44 2.78 -0.68
N LEU A 123 -6.12 3.53 0.19
CA LEU A 123 -5.70 3.73 1.58
C LEU A 123 -5.74 2.42 2.38
N ARG A 124 -6.78 1.60 2.20
CA ARG A 124 -6.87 0.29 2.83
C ARG A 124 -5.70 -0.60 2.41
N THR A 125 -5.41 -0.66 1.12
CA THR A 125 -4.27 -1.41 0.59
C THR A 125 -2.94 -0.80 1.06
N TRP A 126 -2.87 0.51 1.30
CA TRP A 126 -1.69 1.15 1.87
C TRP A 126 -1.39 0.63 3.29
N PHE A 127 -2.39 0.32 4.11
CA PHE A 127 -2.19 -0.36 5.40
C PHE A 127 -1.61 -1.77 5.27
N ASP A 128 -1.81 -2.43 4.12
CA ASP A 128 -1.20 -3.73 3.80
C ASP A 128 0.32 -3.62 3.49
N PHE A 129 0.86 -2.40 3.47
CA PHE A 129 2.30 -2.13 3.36
C PHE A 129 2.89 -1.42 4.59
N THR A 130 2.06 -0.89 5.48
CA THR A 130 2.46 -0.17 6.70
C THR A 130 2.00 -0.89 7.96
N TYR A 131 0.73 -0.77 8.34
CA TYR A 131 0.24 -1.26 9.61
C TYR A 131 0.30 -2.79 9.74
N VAL A 132 -0.29 -3.51 8.79
CA VAL A 132 -0.48 -4.96 8.87
C VAL A 132 0.85 -5.74 8.91
N PRO A 133 1.79 -5.53 7.98
CA PRO A 133 3.03 -6.32 7.98
C PRO A 133 3.92 -6.01 9.18
N TYR A 134 4.02 -4.75 9.61
CA TYR A 134 4.89 -4.38 10.72
C TYR A 134 4.33 -4.80 12.08
N ARG A 135 3.00 -4.85 12.26
CA ARG A 135 2.40 -5.55 13.42
C ARG A 135 2.63 -7.06 13.37
N GLY A 136 2.63 -7.65 12.18
CA GLY A 136 3.01 -9.05 11.98
C GLY A 136 4.46 -9.32 12.37
N LEU A 137 5.39 -8.46 11.96
CA LEU A 137 6.80 -8.50 12.32
C LEU A 137 7.01 -8.39 13.84
N GLN A 138 6.32 -7.46 14.49
CA GLN A 138 6.33 -7.31 15.96
C GLN A 138 5.92 -8.63 16.65
N LYS A 139 4.84 -9.28 16.19
CA LYS A 139 4.38 -10.58 16.73
C LYS A 139 5.36 -11.73 16.49
N MET A 140 6.23 -11.62 15.49
CA MET A 140 7.31 -12.57 15.22
C MET A 140 8.59 -12.26 16.01
N GLY A 141 8.59 -11.23 16.87
CA GLY A 141 9.73 -10.82 17.68
C GLY A 141 10.68 -9.82 17.00
N TYR A 142 10.31 -9.27 15.85
CA TYR A 142 11.04 -8.18 15.20
C TYR A 142 10.49 -6.85 15.67
N GLU A 143 11.16 -6.25 16.65
CA GLU A 143 10.76 -4.96 17.22
C GLU A 143 11.51 -3.82 16.54
N LEU A 144 10.76 -2.79 16.16
CA LEU A 144 11.28 -1.51 15.69
C LEU A 144 11.04 -0.46 16.77
N SER A 145 11.94 0.50 16.88
CA SER A 145 11.72 1.68 17.71
C SER A 145 10.53 2.50 17.20
N VAL A 146 9.97 3.38 18.03
CA VAL A 146 8.89 4.29 17.64
C VAL A 146 9.31 5.18 16.47
N GLU A 147 10.57 5.62 16.48
CA GLU A 147 11.18 6.43 15.42
C GLU A 147 11.35 5.64 14.13
N GLU A 148 11.77 4.37 14.22
CA GLU A 148 11.89 3.49 13.06
C GLU A 148 10.53 3.22 12.41
N VAL A 149 9.49 2.99 13.22
CA VAL A 149 8.10 2.89 12.73
C VAL A 149 7.71 4.18 12.01
N ARG A 150 7.91 5.35 12.62
CA ARG A 150 7.59 6.64 11.98
C ARG A 150 8.35 6.87 10.68
N ASP A 151 9.60 6.42 10.59
CA ASP A 151 10.39 6.48 9.36
C ASP A 151 9.81 5.56 8.27
N VAL A 152 9.36 4.35 8.62
CA VAL A 152 8.63 3.47 7.69
C VAL A 152 7.35 4.13 7.19
N TYR A 153 6.57 4.75 8.07
CA TYR A 153 5.35 5.44 7.68
C TYR A 153 5.65 6.64 6.78
N TYR A 154 6.66 7.45 7.10
CA TYR A 154 7.11 8.56 6.24
C TYR A 154 7.46 8.11 4.81
N PHE A 155 8.15 6.98 4.70
CA PHE A 155 8.49 6.38 3.41
C PHE A 155 7.25 6.02 2.61
N TRP A 156 6.28 5.36 3.24
CA TRP A 156 5.04 4.96 2.59
C TRP A 156 4.07 6.13 2.37
N GLN A 157 4.10 7.20 3.18
CA GLN A 157 3.36 8.43 2.92
C GLN A 157 3.80 9.04 1.58
N THR A 158 5.12 9.12 1.36
CA THR A 158 5.70 9.60 0.09
C THR A 158 5.24 8.74 -1.10
N ILE A 159 5.28 7.41 -0.96
CA ILE A 159 4.80 6.49 -1.99
C ILE A 159 3.28 6.63 -2.22
N GLY A 160 2.50 6.83 -1.16
CA GLY A 160 1.07 7.06 -1.22
C GLY A 160 0.71 8.29 -2.06
N GLY A 161 1.43 9.39 -1.85
CA GLY A 161 1.31 10.59 -2.67
C GLY A 161 1.67 10.34 -4.15
N LEU A 162 2.76 9.59 -4.41
CA LEU A 162 3.14 9.20 -5.78
C LEU A 162 2.08 8.32 -6.47
N LEU A 163 1.50 7.37 -5.74
CA LEU A 163 0.38 6.53 -6.19
C LEU A 163 -0.89 7.35 -6.48
N GLY A 164 -0.95 8.60 -6.02
CA GLY A 164 -2.04 9.53 -6.27
C GLY A 164 -3.16 9.42 -5.25
N ILE A 165 -2.87 8.91 -4.06
CA ILE A 165 -3.87 8.80 -3.03
C ILE A 165 -3.88 10.13 -2.24
N PRO A 166 -5.05 10.75 -2.03
CA PRO A 166 -5.14 12.10 -1.47
C PRO A 166 -4.51 12.26 -0.08
N ASP A 167 -3.99 13.47 0.19
CA ASP A 167 -3.34 13.79 1.46
C ASP A 167 -4.34 13.85 2.63
N ASP A 168 -5.57 14.33 2.39
CA ASP A 168 -6.63 14.46 3.40
C ASP A 168 -7.05 13.12 4.02
N VAL A 169 -6.95 12.02 3.27
CA VAL A 169 -7.22 10.66 3.77
C VAL A 169 -5.99 9.97 4.38
N ARG A 170 -4.79 10.55 4.21
CA ARG A 170 -3.52 9.97 4.71
C ARG A 170 -2.90 10.75 5.85
N SER A 171 -3.19 12.05 5.94
CA SER A 171 -2.61 12.96 6.91
C SER A 171 -2.90 12.49 8.33
N GLY A 172 -1.87 12.43 9.17
CA GLY A 172 -1.98 11.97 10.56
C GLY A 172 -1.85 10.45 10.73
N LEU A 173 -1.74 9.68 9.65
CA LEU A 173 -1.40 8.25 9.71
C LEU A 173 0.13 8.09 9.68
N ASP A 174 0.76 8.36 10.82
CA ASP A 174 2.22 8.46 10.93
C ASP A 174 2.86 7.32 11.73
N ASP A 175 2.04 6.43 12.31
CA ASP A 175 2.48 5.27 13.10
C ASP A 175 1.37 4.20 13.25
N HIS A 176 1.65 3.18 14.06
CA HIS A 176 0.70 2.11 14.36
C HIS A 176 -0.53 2.56 15.13
N GLU A 177 -0.40 3.49 16.09
CA GLU A 177 -1.51 3.90 16.95
C GLU A 177 -2.54 4.70 16.17
N SER A 178 -2.07 5.69 15.41
CA SER A 178 -2.90 6.48 14.49
C SER A 178 -3.65 5.61 13.48
N SER A 179 -2.98 4.59 12.95
CA SER A 179 -3.57 3.64 11.99
C SER A 179 -4.59 2.68 12.61
N GLU A 180 -4.36 2.25 13.86
CA GLU A 180 -5.26 1.35 14.58
C GLU A 180 -6.59 2.04 14.90
N GLN A 181 -6.58 3.33 15.25
CA GLN A 181 -7.78 4.11 15.52
C GLN A 181 -8.68 4.21 14.28
N MET A 182 -8.09 4.41 13.09
CA MET A 182 -8.83 4.44 11.83
C MET A 182 -9.38 3.05 11.45
N GLY A 183 -8.60 1.99 11.66
CA GLY A 183 -9.04 0.61 11.44
C GLY A 183 -10.14 0.15 12.41
N ALA A 184 -10.16 0.67 13.64
CA ALA A 184 -11.19 0.41 14.63
C ALA A 184 -12.51 1.12 14.29
N GLY A 185 -12.47 2.37 13.83
CA GLY A 185 -13.66 3.12 13.39
C GLY A 185 -14.40 2.47 12.21
N HIS A 186 -13.69 1.73 11.35
CA HIS A 186 -14.30 1.00 10.23
C HIS A 186 -14.96 -0.33 10.66
N ARG A 187 -14.54 -0.93 11.78
CA ARG A 187 -15.16 -2.16 12.32
C ARG A 187 -16.48 -1.89 13.05
N SER A 188 -16.69 -0.68 13.56
CA SER A 188 -17.95 -0.29 14.22
C SER A 188 -19.08 0.03 13.25
N SER A 189 -18.81 0.44 12.00
CA SER A 189 -19.89 0.76 11.04
C SER A 189 -20.44 -0.46 10.27
N GLY A 190 -19.84 -1.64 10.45
CA GLY A 190 -20.26 -2.89 9.79
C GLY A 190 -21.12 -3.82 10.67
N ARG A 191 -21.60 -3.34 11.83
CA ARG A 191 -22.44 -4.12 12.77
C ARG A 191 -23.89 -3.66 12.86
N GLU A 192 -24.30 -2.66 12.07
CA GLU A 192 -25.67 -2.11 12.11
C GLU A 192 -26.38 -2.11 10.74
N ALA A 193 -26.12 -3.10 9.88
CA ALA A 193 -26.92 -3.36 8.69
C ALA A 193 -27.47 -4.78 8.69
#